data_AF-A0A9D6HQV5-F1
#
_entry.id   AF-A0A9D6HQV5-F1
#
_cell.length_a   1.000
_cell.length_b   1.000
_cell.length_c   1.000
_cell.angle_alpha   90.00
_cell.angle_beta   90.00
_cell.angle_gamma   90.00
#
_symmetry.space_group_name_H-M   'P 1'
#
loop_
_entity.id
_entity.type
_entity.pdbx_description
1 polymer ?
#
loop_
_entity_poly.entity_id
_entity_poly.type
_entity_poly.pdbx_seq_one_letter_code
_entity_poly.pdbx_strand_id
1 'polypeptide(L)'
;MKTIFITLFQGTEAKSIFRTDIFSKLSSDTNIRLVFFVGSPERAEYYQKEFSHPRVVYEVVAGHIACGWDGFFSKLSFKLLNTKTVKLRRKIIWEENRNYSAYFLGGLINTLFSRKGVRQLVRRWDYSLVNNNEFTKYFEKYFPDAVLLGHLFDDLEISLLREAKRRGIKTIGFINSWDKLTARNIIRILPDKLLVFNNLVKLEAVKYADMAEKDIFVIGIPSYDWHVNYKPLSREEFFIKKRLDLAKRLVVYAPMGKTFSNSDWDIIDLLQVAIKSSQIPNAQLMVRFQPNDFVDELELKKRPGLVYD
;
A
#
# COMPACT_ATOMS: atom_id res chain seq x y z
N MET A 1 -14.48 -0.85 27.96
CA MET A 1 -13.84 -0.14 26.83
C MET A 1 -13.12 -1.17 25.97
N LYS A 2 -13.43 -1.24 24.67
CA LYS A 2 -12.82 -2.13 23.69
C LYS A 2 -11.55 -1.48 23.12
N THR A 3 -10.48 -2.25 22.94
CA THR A 3 -9.23 -1.74 22.37
C THR A 3 -8.98 -2.36 21.00
N ILE A 4 -8.68 -1.53 20.01
CA ILE A 4 -8.37 -1.96 18.65
C ILE A 4 -6.92 -1.57 18.32
N PHE A 5 -6.15 -2.56 17.92
CA PHE A 5 -4.81 -2.37 17.38
C PHE A 5 -4.88 -2.13 15.88
N ILE A 6 -4.13 -1.14 15.39
CA ILE A 6 -4.13 -0.78 13.97
C ILE A 6 -2.69 -0.56 13.50
N THR A 7 -2.28 -1.18 12.40
CA THR A 7 -0.95 -1.00 11.82
C THR A 7 -0.90 0.18 10.86
N LEU A 8 0.17 0.97 10.98
CA LEU A 8 0.47 2.17 10.20
C LEU A 8 1.98 2.26 9.93
N PHE A 9 2.56 1.16 9.47
CA PHE A 9 3.98 1.10 9.11
C PHE A 9 4.27 1.77 7.76
N GLN A 10 3.26 1.94 6.91
CA GLN A 10 3.37 2.55 5.59
C GLN A 10 2.40 3.73 5.40
N GLY A 11 2.77 4.70 4.56
CA GLY A 11 1.93 5.87 4.28
C GLY A 11 0.61 5.53 3.57
N THR A 12 0.56 4.41 2.83
CA THR A 12 -0.66 3.95 2.16
C THR A 12 -1.72 3.48 3.15
N GLU A 13 -1.33 2.91 4.28
CA GLU A 13 -2.22 2.54 5.39
C GLU A 13 -2.79 3.79 6.05
N ALA A 14 -1.92 4.76 6.36
CA ALA A 14 -2.32 6.04 6.94
C ALA A 14 -3.30 6.79 6.04
N LYS A 15 -3.08 6.80 4.72
CA LYS A 15 -4.04 7.36 3.76
C LYS A 15 -5.39 6.66 3.82
N SER A 16 -5.41 5.33 3.94
CA SER A 16 -6.66 4.55 3.95
C SER A 16 -7.46 4.73 5.25
N ILE A 17 -6.79 4.99 6.37
CA ILE A 17 -7.40 5.04 7.70
C ILE A 17 -7.67 6.47 8.18
N PHE A 18 -6.69 7.37 8.06
CA PHE A 18 -6.79 8.74 8.56
C PHE A 18 -7.42 9.74 7.58
N ARG A 19 -7.25 9.53 6.28
CA ARG A 19 -7.81 10.42 5.24
C ARG A 19 -9.19 9.96 4.75
N THR A 20 -9.89 9.20 5.59
CA THR A 20 -11.23 8.66 5.35
C THR A 20 -12.05 8.79 6.63
N ASP A 21 -13.33 8.48 6.56
CA ASP A 21 -14.22 8.53 7.73
C ASP A 21 -13.94 7.41 8.75
N ILE A 22 -12.99 6.51 8.48
CA ILE A 22 -12.68 5.39 9.38
C ILE A 22 -12.20 5.93 10.74
N PHE A 23 -11.23 6.84 10.74
CA PHE A 23 -10.70 7.40 11.98
C PHE A 23 -11.76 8.17 12.76
N SER A 24 -12.52 9.06 12.10
CA SER A 24 -13.55 9.88 12.75
C SER A 24 -14.67 9.01 13.34
N LYS A 25 -15.15 8.00 12.60
CA LYS A 25 -16.16 7.07 13.11
C LYS A 25 -15.67 6.25 14.30
N LEU A 26 -14.46 5.68 14.22
CA LEU A 26 -13.92 4.86 15.31
C LEU A 26 -13.58 5.67 16.56
N SER A 27 -13.07 6.89 16.40
CA SER A 27 -12.75 7.76 17.54
C SER A 27 -13.99 8.36 18.22
N SER A 28 -15.08 8.56 17.47
CA SER A 28 -16.35 9.06 17.99
C SER A 28 -17.03 8.09 18.98
N ASP A 29 -16.76 6.78 18.88
CA ASP A 29 -17.27 5.80 19.83
C ASP A 29 -16.51 5.91 21.17
N THR A 30 -17.22 6.29 22.22
CA THR A 30 -16.65 6.45 23.57
C THR A 30 -16.18 5.14 24.18
N ASN A 31 -16.66 4.01 23.66
CA ASN A 31 -16.28 2.68 24.13
C ASN A 31 -15.04 2.14 23.44
N ILE A 32 -14.47 2.83 22.44
CA ILE A 32 -13.31 2.37 21.68
C ILE A 32 -12.05 3.15 22.06
N ARG A 33 -10.96 2.41 22.28
CA ARG A 33 -9.59 2.91 22.34
C ARG A 33 -8.83 2.42 21.11
N LEU A 34 -8.11 3.32 20.45
CA LEU A 34 -7.29 3.00 19.28
C LEU A 34 -5.81 3.04 19.66
N VAL A 35 -5.08 1.99 19.32
CA VAL A 35 -3.62 1.95 19.45
C VAL A 35 -3.02 1.74 18.06
N PHE A 36 -2.33 2.75 17.57
CA PHE A 36 -1.69 2.74 16.26
C PHE A 36 -0.22 2.35 16.39
N PHE A 37 0.21 1.37 15.60
CA PHE A 37 1.61 0.99 15.51
C PHE A 37 2.28 1.65 14.31
N VAL A 38 3.34 2.41 14.57
CA VAL A 38 4.05 3.20 13.55
C VAL A 38 5.53 2.84 13.53
N GLY A 39 6.14 2.95 12.34
CA GLY A 39 7.52 2.50 12.13
C GLY A 39 8.61 3.46 12.62
N SER A 40 8.28 4.71 12.95
CA SER A 40 9.26 5.69 13.41
C SER A 40 8.66 6.75 14.34
N PRO A 41 9.46 7.36 15.24
CA PRO A 41 9.01 8.44 16.11
C PRO A 41 8.52 9.67 15.36
N GLU A 42 9.18 10.07 14.27
CA GLU A 42 8.81 11.25 13.48
C GLU A 42 7.42 11.10 12.86
N ARG A 43 7.09 9.89 12.40
CA ARG A 43 5.75 9.56 11.92
C ARG A 43 4.72 9.57 13.05
N ALA A 44 5.06 9.07 14.22
CA ALA A 44 4.20 9.11 15.40
C ALA A 44 3.85 10.56 15.75
N GLU A 45 4.85 11.43 15.84
CA GLU A 45 4.66 12.85 16.13
C GLU A 45 3.83 13.56 15.06
N TYR A 46 4.11 13.30 13.78
CA TYR A 46 3.34 13.86 12.68
C TYR A 46 1.86 13.48 12.77
N TYR A 47 1.56 12.18 12.94
CA TYR A 47 0.18 11.73 13.07
C TYR A 47 -0.48 12.21 14.36
N GLN A 48 0.26 12.30 15.47
CA GLN A 48 -0.28 12.82 16.71
C GLN A 48 -0.65 14.31 16.62
N LYS A 49 0.13 15.12 15.90
CA LYS A 49 -0.17 16.55 15.68
C LYS A 49 -1.46 16.72 14.89
N GLU A 50 -1.71 15.87 13.90
CA GLU A 50 -2.85 16.02 12.99
C GLU A 50 -4.10 15.23 13.42
N PHE A 51 -3.92 14.03 13.97
CA PHE A 51 -4.97 13.07 14.30
C PHE A 51 -4.97 12.73 15.80
N SER A 52 -5.03 13.75 16.65
CA SER A 52 -5.08 13.57 18.11
C SER A 52 -6.50 13.29 18.61
N HIS A 53 -6.59 12.42 19.62
CA HIS A 53 -7.82 12.20 20.38
C HIS A 53 -7.48 11.58 21.75
N PRO A 54 -8.20 11.88 22.86
CA PRO A 54 -7.85 11.38 24.21
C PRO A 54 -7.76 9.85 24.36
N ARG A 55 -8.41 9.11 23.45
CA ARG A 55 -8.45 7.63 23.41
C ARG A 55 -7.60 7.03 22.28
N VAL A 56 -6.73 7.83 21.68
CA VAL A 56 -5.81 7.40 20.62
C VAL A 56 -4.40 7.39 21.17
N VAL A 57 -3.70 6.28 20.99
CA VAL A 57 -2.30 6.11 21.40
C VAL A 57 -1.47 5.69 20.19
N TYR A 58 -0.27 6.23 20.08
CA TYR A 58 0.72 5.85 19.07
C TYR A 58 1.86 5.10 19.74
N GLU A 59 2.15 3.89 19.26
CA GLU A 59 3.26 3.07 19.71
C GLU A 59 4.27 2.92 18.58
N VAL A 60 5.53 3.26 18.85
CA VAL A 60 6.61 3.13 17.89
C VAL A 60 7.18 1.73 17.97
N VAL A 61 7.23 1.04 16.84
CA VAL A 61 7.88 -0.26 16.71
C VAL A 61 8.89 -0.15 15.59
N ALA A 62 10.17 -0.03 15.98
CA ALA A 62 11.28 0.06 15.04
C ALA A 62 11.48 -1.28 14.30
N GLY A 63 12.06 -1.18 13.10
CA GLY A 63 12.08 -2.23 12.09
C GLY A 63 12.39 -3.64 12.59
N HIS A 64 11.57 -4.59 12.16
CA HIS A 64 11.77 -6.02 12.35
C HIS A 64 12.73 -6.56 11.27
N ILE A 65 13.79 -7.23 11.70
CA ILE A 65 14.69 -7.97 10.80
C ILE A 65 14.33 -9.45 10.90
N ALA A 66 13.64 -9.97 9.89
CA ALA A 66 13.25 -11.37 9.84
C ALA A 66 14.50 -12.27 9.81
N CYS A 67 14.71 -13.04 10.88
CA CYS A 67 15.85 -13.94 11.06
C CYS A 67 15.39 -15.37 11.38
N GLY A 68 16.31 -16.34 11.33
CA GLY A 68 16.00 -17.74 11.62
C GLY A 68 14.83 -18.29 10.80
N TRP A 69 13.87 -18.93 11.48
CA TRP A 69 12.64 -19.42 10.86
C TRP A 69 11.82 -18.32 10.20
N ASP A 70 11.76 -17.13 10.79
CA ASP A 70 10.97 -16.03 10.24
C ASP A 70 11.52 -15.58 8.89
N GLY A 71 12.83 -15.34 8.82
CA GLY A 71 13.53 -14.99 7.59
C GLY A 71 13.43 -16.10 6.52
N PHE A 72 13.47 -17.37 6.94
CA PHE A 72 13.26 -18.50 6.04
C PHE A 72 11.86 -18.48 5.41
N PHE A 73 10.80 -18.39 6.21
CA PHE A 73 9.43 -18.38 5.69
C PHE A 73 9.09 -17.09 4.92
N SER A 74 9.63 -15.95 5.33
CA SER A 74 9.56 -14.68 4.59
C SER A 74 10.10 -14.86 3.17
N LYS A 75 11.30 -15.44 2.99
CA LYS A 75 11.87 -15.72 1.67
C LYS A 75 11.09 -16.80 0.90
N LEU A 76 10.65 -17.86 1.58
CA LEU A 76 9.91 -18.96 0.96
C LEU A 76 8.54 -18.50 0.42
N SER A 77 7.91 -17.51 1.07
CA SER A 77 6.62 -16.96 0.66
C SER A 77 6.57 -16.48 -0.80
N PHE A 78 7.70 -16.00 -1.34
CA PHE A 78 7.83 -15.57 -2.74
C PHE A 78 7.80 -16.74 -3.72
N LYS A 79 8.20 -17.95 -3.31
CA LYS A 79 8.20 -19.15 -4.16
C LYS A 79 6.85 -19.86 -4.20
N LEU A 80 5.97 -19.55 -3.25
CA LEU A 80 4.65 -20.17 -3.11
C LEU A 80 3.57 -19.52 -3.99
N LEU A 81 3.89 -18.41 -4.65
CA LEU A 81 2.99 -17.70 -5.55
C LEU A 81 3.27 -18.10 -7.01
N ASN A 82 2.23 -18.43 -7.77
CA ASN A 82 2.33 -18.77 -9.19
C ASN A 82 1.28 -18.03 -9.99
N THR A 83 1.65 -16.84 -10.45
CA THR A 83 0.79 -15.93 -11.22
C THR A 83 1.45 -15.59 -12.55
N LYS A 84 0.70 -14.93 -13.45
CA LYS A 84 1.27 -14.38 -14.69
C LYS A 84 2.41 -13.39 -14.38
N THR A 85 2.26 -12.56 -13.36
CA THR A 85 3.28 -11.59 -12.94
C THR A 85 4.55 -12.25 -12.44
N VAL A 86 4.46 -13.30 -11.61
CA VAL A 86 5.65 -14.05 -11.14
C VAL A 86 6.37 -14.72 -12.32
N LYS A 87 5.62 -15.28 -13.28
CA LYS A 87 6.20 -15.85 -14.51
C LYS A 87 6.90 -14.79 -15.35
N LEU A 88 6.29 -13.61 -15.51
CA LEU A 88 6.88 -12.48 -16.24
C LEU A 88 8.16 -12.00 -15.56
N ARG A 89 8.17 -11.79 -14.24
CA ARG A 89 9.40 -11.41 -13.51
C ARG A 89 10.51 -12.43 -13.70
N ARG A 90 10.19 -13.72 -13.63
CA ARG A 90 11.17 -14.77 -13.89
C ARG A 90 11.71 -14.72 -15.31
N LYS A 91 10.86 -14.42 -16.30
CA LYS A 91 11.27 -14.22 -17.69
C LYS A 91 12.21 -13.02 -17.84
N ILE A 92 11.90 -11.88 -17.23
CA ILE A 92 12.76 -10.68 -17.23
C ILE A 92 14.14 -10.99 -16.64
N ILE A 93 14.19 -11.61 -15.45
CA ILE A 93 15.45 -12.00 -14.80
C ILE A 93 16.27 -12.96 -15.68
N TRP A 94 15.60 -13.83 -16.42
CA TRP A 94 16.25 -14.72 -17.37
C TRP A 94 16.75 -13.98 -18.62
N GLU A 95 16.01 -13.00 -19.14
CA GLU A 95 16.46 -12.18 -20.27
C GLU A 95 17.71 -11.36 -19.92
N GLU A 96 17.82 -10.90 -18.67
CA GLU A 96 18.99 -10.19 -18.14
C GLU A 96 20.19 -11.13 -17.93
N ASN A 97 19.99 -12.23 -17.19
CA ASN A 97 21.10 -13.08 -16.74
C ASN A 97 21.42 -14.26 -17.67
N ARG A 98 20.54 -14.56 -18.65
CA ARG A 98 20.60 -15.71 -19.58
C ARG A 98 20.71 -17.08 -18.91
N ASN A 99 20.38 -17.20 -17.63
CA ASN A 99 20.46 -18.44 -16.87
C ASN A 99 19.20 -19.31 -17.07
N TYR A 100 19.24 -20.20 -18.06
CA TYR A 100 18.13 -21.10 -18.38
C TYR A 100 17.79 -22.07 -17.24
N SER A 101 18.79 -22.61 -16.56
CA SER A 101 18.58 -23.56 -15.46
C SER A 101 17.78 -22.94 -14.32
N ALA A 102 18.12 -21.72 -13.91
CA ALA A 102 17.37 -20.98 -12.89
C ALA A 102 15.93 -20.68 -13.34
N TYR A 103 15.72 -20.37 -14.62
CA TYR A 103 14.40 -20.13 -15.19
C TYR A 103 13.51 -21.38 -15.12
N PHE A 104 13.99 -22.52 -15.63
CA PHE A 104 13.22 -23.76 -15.65
C PHE A 104 13.02 -24.35 -14.25
N LEU A 105 14.07 -24.41 -13.43
CA LEU A 105 13.99 -24.91 -12.06
C LEU A 105 13.08 -24.02 -11.21
N GLY A 106 13.17 -22.69 -11.35
CA GLY A 106 12.25 -21.76 -10.71
C GLY A 106 10.80 -21.98 -11.14
N GLY A 107 10.57 -22.26 -12.43
CA GLY A 107 9.27 -22.66 -12.98
C GLY A 107 8.68 -23.91 -12.33
N LEU A 108 9.49 -24.95 -12.22
CA LEU A 108 9.09 -26.20 -11.59
C LEU A 108 8.81 -26.01 -10.10
N ILE A 109 9.71 -25.34 -9.37
CA ILE A 109 9.55 -25.03 -7.95
C ILE A 109 8.25 -24.24 -7.72
N ASN A 110 8.03 -23.14 -8.43
CA ASN A 110 6.79 -22.36 -8.29
C ASN A 110 5.56 -23.24 -8.55
N THR A 111 5.58 -24.12 -9.54
CA THR A 111 4.44 -24.98 -9.89
C THR A 111 4.14 -26.03 -8.82
N LEU A 112 5.18 -26.65 -8.26
CA LEU A 112 5.04 -27.65 -7.19
C LEU A 112 4.62 -27.00 -5.86
N PHE A 113 5.29 -25.91 -5.48
CA PHE A 113 5.11 -25.26 -4.18
C PHE A 113 3.85 -24.38 -4.12
N SER A 114 3.34 -23.90 -5.26
CA SER A 114 2.09 -23.12 -5.30
C SER A 114 0.81 -23.97 -5.23
N ARG A 115 0.89 -25.27 -4.97
CA ARG A 115 -0.31 -26.08 -4.74
C ARG A 115 -0.98 -25.67 -3.42
N LYS A 116 -2.31 -25.58 -3.40
CA LYS A 116 -3.09 -25.17 -2.22
C LYS A 116 -2.70 -25.93 -0.95
N GLY A 117 -2.58 -27.26 -1.01
CA GLY A 117 -2.17 -28.08 0.13
C GLY A 117 -0.76 -27.74 0.65
N VAL A 118 0.19 -27.47 -0.24
CA VAL A 118 1.56 -27.07 0.14
C VAL A 118 1.55 -25.71 0.79
N ARG A 119 0.84 -24.72 0.23
CA ARG A 119 0.70 -23.39 0.85
C ARG A 119 0.09 -23.46 2.25
N GLN A 120 -0.96 -24.25 2.43
CA GLN A 120 -1.61 -24.45 3.73
C GLN A 120 -0.68 -25.11 4.74
N LEU A 121 0.11 -26.11 4.31
CA LEU A 121 1.09 -26.78 5.16
C LEU A 121 2.22 -25.82 5.57
N VAL A 122 2.80 -25.09 4.61
CA VAL A 122 3.85 -24.10 4.88
C VAL A 122 3.34 -23.02 5.83
N ARG A 123 2.12 -22.52 5.64
CA ARG A 123 1.47 -21.56 6.55
C ARG A 123 1.32 -22.11 7.97
N ARG A 124 0.97 -23.39 8.11
CA ARG A 124 0.88 -24.05 9.43
C ARG A 124 2.25 -24.14 10.09
N TRP A 125 3.28 -24.52 9.34
CA TRP A 125 4.66 -24.57 9.86
C TRP A 125 5.20 -23.19 10.20
N ASP A 126 4.95 -22.19 9.37
CA ASP A 126 5.26 -20.79 9.65
C ASP A 126 4.61 -20.39 10.99
N TYR A 127 3.30 -20.63 11.16
CA TYR A 127 2.58 -20.36 12.40
C TYR A 127 3.22 -20.99 13.64
N SER A 128 3.60 -22.27 13.54
CA SER A 128 4.09 -23.06 14.67
C SER A 128 5.58 -22.84 15.00
N LEU A 129 6.44 -22.67 14.00
CA LEU A 129 7.91 -22.63 14.17
C LEU A 129 8.46 -21.23 14.41
N VAL A 130 7.83 -20.20 13.83
CA VAL A 130 8.26 -18.82 14.02
C VAL A 130 7.81 -18.35 15.40
N ASN A 131 8.74 -17.94 16.24
CA ASN A 131 8.44 -17.41 17.57
C ASN A 131 9.03 -16.02 17.74
N ASN A 132 8.16 -15.00 17.64
CA ASN A 132 8.50 -13.60 17.86
C ASN A 132 7.68 -13.09 19.05
N ASN A 133 8.31 -12.31 19.92
CA ASN A 133 7.70 -11.77 21.15
C ASN A 133 7.65 -10.22 21.15
N GLU A 134 7.87 -9.60 20.00
CA GLU A 134 8.01 -8.14 19.85
C GLU A 134 6.77 -7.38 20.27
N PHE A 135 5.60 -7.99 20.06
CA PHE A 135 4.31 -7.40 20.38
C PHE A 135 3.75 -7.82 21.74
N THR A 136 4.33 -8.83 22.39
CA THR A 136 3.86 -9.42 23.66
C THR A 136 3.59 -8.34 24.72
N LYS A 137 4.54 -7.41 24.91
CA LYS A 137 4.41 -6.28 25.85
C LYS A 137 3.20 -5.37 25.56
N TYR A 138 2.83 -5.19 24.30
CA TYR A 138 1.70 -4.34 23.92
C TYR A 138 0.36 -5.05 24.16
N PHE A 139 0.28 -6.36 23.88
CA PHE A 139 -0.90 -7.14 24.23
C PHE A 139 -1.15 -7.20 25.74
N GLU A 140 -0.08 -7.28 26.54
CA GLU A 140 -0.17 -7.23 28.00
C GLU A 140 -0.46 -5.83 28.56
N LYS A 141 0.02 -4.78 27.89
CA LYS A 141 -0.26 -3.39 28.28
C LYS A 141 -1.70 -2.98 27.97
N TYR A 142 -2.23 -3.39 26.83
CA TYR A 142 -3.46 -2.83 26.29
C TYR A 142 -4.64 -3.80 26.18
N PHE A 143 -4.43 -5.11 26.27
CA PHE A 143 -5.48 -6.13 26.16
C PHE A 143 -6.42 -5.87 24.96
N PRO A 144 -5.92 -5.91 23.71
CA PRO A 144 -6.74 -5.62 22.53
C PRO A 144 -7.85 -6.66 22.34
N ASP A 145 -9.00 -6.20 21.85
CA ASP A 145 -10.13 -7.04 21.44
C ASP A 145 -10.10 -7.38 19.95
N ALA A 146 -9.43 -6.54 19.15
CA ALA A 146 -9.27 -6.74 17.72
C ALA A 146 -7.96 -6.14 17.19
N VAL A 147 -7.48 -6.69 16.08
CA VAL A 147 -6.33 -6.19 15.32
C VAL A 147 -6.74 -5.96 13.87
N LEU A 148 -6.50 -4.75 13.37
CA LEU A 148 -6.66 -4.36 11.97
C LEU A 148 -5.28 -4.18 11.32
N LEU A 149 -5.01 -4.94 10.27
CA LEU A 149 -3.77 -4.93 9.53
C LEU A 149 -3.97 -4.18 8.21
N GLY A 150 -3.31 -3.04 8.05
CA GLY A 150 -3.46 -2.14 6.91
C GLY A 150 -2.75 -2.59 5.63
N HIS A 151 -1.73 -3.44 5.75
CA HIS A 151 -0.92 -3.86 4.61
C HIS A 151 -0.93 -5.39 4.38
N LEU A 152 -0.87 -6.20 5.43
CA LEU A 152 -0.91 -7.68 5.49
C LEU A 152 0.28 -8.45 4.87
N PHE A 153 1.37 -7.78 4.49
CA PHE A 153 2.53 -8.43 3.86
C PHE A 153 3.89 -8.10 4.50
N ASP A 154 3.94 -7.15 5.44
CA ASP A 154 5.18 -6.81 6.12
C ASP A 154 5.44 -7.80 7.25
N ASP A 155 6.69 -8.23 7.43
CA ASP A 155 7.05 -9.24 8.43
C ASP A 155 6.67 -8.79 9.87
N LEU A 156 6.74 -7.47 10.14
CA LEU A 156 6.31 -6.89 11.41
C LEU A 156 4.78 -7.01 11.63
N GLU A 157 3.98 -6.81 10.59
CA GLU A 157 2.52 -7.05 10.67
C GLU A 157 2.20 -8.54 10.83
N ILE A 158 2.96 -9.41 10.19
CA ILE A 158 2.83 -10.86 10.35
C ILE A 158 3.19 -11.28 11.78
N SER A 159 4.20 -10.65 12.40
CA SER A 159 4.56 -10.81 13.82
C SER A 159 3.39 -10.41 14.73
N LEU A 160 2.79 -9.24 14.50
CA LEU A 160 1.59 -8.78 15.23
C LEU A 160 0.40 -9.72 15.05
N LEU A 161 0.12 -10.13 13.82
CA LEU A 161 -0.96 -11.06 13.48
C LEU A 161 -0.78 -12.40 14.18
N ARG A 162 0.45 -12.93 14.20
CA ARG A 162 0.76 -14.20 14.87
C ARG A 162 0.44 -14.14 16.35
N GLU A 163 0.87 -13.06 17.02
CA GLU A 163 0.59 -12.86 18.45
C GLU A 163 -0.91 -12.72 18.71
N ALA A 164 -1.63 -11.97 17.88
CA ALA A 164 -3.09 -11.85 17.96
C ALA A 164 -3.78 -13.22 17.88
N LYS A 165 -3.39 -14.06 16.91
CA LYS A 165 -3.98 -15.40 16.73
C LYS A 165 -3.64 -16.34 17.88
N ARG A 166 -2.41 -16.30 18.41
CA ARG A 166 -2.01 -17.09 19.59
C ARG A 166 -2.86 -16.78 20.82
N ARG A 167 -3.27 -15.52 20.96
CA ARG A 167 -4.11 -15.03 22.05
C ARG A 167 -5.61 -15.12 21.77
N GLY A 168 -6.02 -15.65 20.61
CA GLY A 168 -7.43 -15.77 20.22
C GLY A 168 -8.12 -14.43 19.91
N ILE A 169 -7.34 -13.37 19.65
CA ILE A 169 -7.85 -12.04 19.33
C ILE A 169 -8.33 -11.99 17.88
N LYS A 170 -9.44 -11.28 17.64
CA LYS A 170 -10.03 -11.15 16.30
C LYS A 170 -9.13 -10.34 15.38
N THR A 171 -8.92 -10.84 14.17
CA THR A 171 -7.99 -10.24 13.20
C THR A 171 -8.68 -9.92 11.89
N ILE A 172 -8.43 -8.70 11.39
CA ILE A 172 -8.96 -8.19 10.14
C ILE A 172 -7.77 -7.71 9.31
N GLY A 173 -7.62 -8.21 8.09
CA GLY A 173 -6.61 -7.73 7.15
C GLY A 173 -7.23 -6.92 6.02
N PHE A 174 -6.50 -5.93 5.51
CA PHE A 174 -6.92 -5.11 4.38
C PHE A 174 -5.95 -5.21 3.21
N ILE A 175 -6.48 -5.55 2.02
CA ILE A 175 -5.73 -5.53 0.76
C ILE A 175 -5.97 -4.19 0.08
N ASN A 176 -5.05 -3.25 0.31
CA ASN A 176 -5.15 -1.87 -0.18
C ASN A 176 -4.66 -1.63 -1.63
N SER A 177 -4.22 -2.68 -2.35
CA SER A 177 -3.74 -2.58 -3.74
C SER A 177 -4.07 -3.83 -4.54
N TRP A 178 -4.26 -3.66 -5.86
CA TRP A 178 -4.67 -4.70 -6.80
C TRP A 178 -3.59 -5.75 -7.09
N ASP A 179 -2.31 -5.39 -6.97
CA ASP A 179 -1.19 -6.24 -7.33
C ASP A 179 -0.72 -7.14 -6.18
N LYS A 180 -1.13 -6.87 -4.95
CA LYS A 180 -0.58 -7.52 -3.75
C LYS A 180 -0.68 -9.05 -3.77
N LEU A 181 -1.85 -9.57 -4.12
CA LEU A 181 -2.10 -11.02 -4.14
C LEU A 181 -1.50 -11.73 -5.37
N THR A 182 -1.02 -10.97 -6.36
CA THR A 182 -0.56 -11.51 -7.64
C THR A 182 0.89 -11.21 -7.97
N ALA A 183 1.51 -10.21 -7.33
CA ALA A 183 2.84 -9.70 -7.66
C ALA A 183 3.81 -9.69 -6.49
N ARG A 184 3.35 -9.79 -5.24
CA ARG A 184 4.24 -9.80 -4.06
C ARG A 184 4.62 -11.24 -3.70
N ASN A 185 4.18 -11.70 -2.55
CA ASN A 185 4.33 -13.04 -2.01
C ASN A 185 2.95 -13.54 -1.55
N ILE A 186 2.89 -14.79 -1.07
CA ILE A 186 1.65 -15.26 -0.45
C ILE A 186 1.44 -14.59 0.92
N ILE A 187 0.19 -14.51 1.36
CA ILE A 187 -0.12 -14.18 2.76
C ILE A 187 0.37 -15.32 3.66
N ARG A 188 1.39 -15.01 4.48
CA ARG A 188 2.07 -15.97 5.36
C ARG A 188 1.15 -16.52 6.44
N ILE A 189 0.38 -15.66 7.10
CA ILE A 189 -0.65 -16.03 8.07
C ILE A 189 -1.97 -15.36 7.67
N LEU A 190 -3.07 -16.11 7.67
CA LEU A 190 -4.37 -15.55 7.32
C LEU A 190 -5.00 -14.82 8.52
N PRO A 191 -5.53 -13.60 8.32
CA PRO A 191 -6.43 -12.97 9.28
C PRO A 191 -7.75 -13.76 9.32
N ASP A 192 -8.61 -13.47 10.30
CA ASP A 192 -9.91 -14.11 10.39
C ASP A 192 -10.86 -13.57 9.32
N LYS A 193 -10.83 -12.26 9.07
CA LYS A 193 -11.56 -11.61 7.98
C LYS A 193 -10.61 -10.84 7.06
N LEU A 194 -10.95 -10.78 5.78
CA LEU A 194 -10.18 -10.05 4.77
C LEU A 194 -11.06 -9.01 4.08
N LEU A 195 -10.63 -7.76 4.09
CA LEU A 195 -11.25 -6.67 3.36
C LEU A 195 -10.50 -6.48 2.04
N VAL A 196 -11.25 -6.41 0.93
CA VAL A 196 -10.72 -6.19 -0.43
C VAL A 196 -11.54 -5.11 -1.13
N PHE A 197 -11.00 -4.48 -2.18
CA PHE A 197 -11.68 -3.35 -2.78
C PHE A 197 -12.59 -3.69 -3.97
N ASN A 198 -12.48 -4.88 -4.58
CA ASN A 198 -13.41 -5.31 -5.63
C ASN A 198 -13.55 -6.84 -5.71
N ASN A 199 -14.50 -7.31 -6.54
CA ASN A 199 -14.75 -8.74 -6.76
C ASN A 199 -13.56 -9.46 -7.41
N LEU A 200 -12.75 -8.79 -8.23
CA LEU A 200 -11.57 -9.40 -8.84
C LEU A 200 -10.56 -9.82 -7.77
N VAL A 201 -10.23 -8.91 -6.86
CA VAL A 201 -9.30 -9.18 -5.75
C VAL A 201 -9.88 -10.19 -4.76
N LYS A 202 -11.21 -10.22 -4.57
CA LYS A 202 -11.88 -11.30 -3.82
C LYS A 202 -11.58 -12.67 -4.42
N LEU A 203 -11.73 -12.84 -5.74
CA LEU A 203 -11.43 -14.10 -6.43
C LEU A 203 -9.93 -14.45 -6.34
N GLU A 204 -9.05 -13.45 -6.44
CA GLU A 204 -7.61 -13.64 -6.26
C GLU A 204 -7.25 -14.09 -4.84
N ALA A 205 -7.92 -13.56 -3.82
CA ALA A 205 -7.71 -13.96 -2.42
C ALA A 205 -8.12 -15.42 -2.18
N VAL A 206 -9.26 -15.85 -2.75
CA VAL A 206 -9.67 -17.26 -2.71
C VAL A 206 -8.61 -18.15 -3.40
N LYS A 207 -8.13 -17.72 -4.58
CA LYS A 207 -7.26 -18.54 -5.44
C LYS A 207 -5.81 -18.62 -4.95
N TYR A 208 -5.25 -17.49 -4.54
CA TYR A 208 -3.81 -17.33 -4.28
C TYR A 208 -3.47 -17.24 -2.80
N ALA A 209 -4.36 -16.69 -1.96
CA ALA A 209 -4.15 -16.67 -0.51
C ALA A 209 -4.79 -17.86 0.22
N ASP A 210 -5.70 -18.60 -0.42
CA ASP A 210 -6.49 -19.69 0.18
C ASP A 210 -7.48 -19.20 1.26
N MET A 211 -7.89 -17.93 1.19
CA MET A 211 -8.90 -17.38 2.09
C MET A 211 -10.27 -17.99 1.76
N ALA A 212 -11.07 -18.31 2.78
CA ALA A 212 -12.42 -18.80 2.57
C ALA A 212 -13.32 -17.66 2.08
N GLU A 213 -14.15 -17.93 1.07
CA GLU A 213 -14.93 -16.87 0.41
C GLU A 213 -15.86 -16.11 1.38
N LYS A 214 -16.48 -16.83 2.33
CA LYS A 214 -17.36 -16.29 3.37
C LYS A 214 -16.67 -15.31 4.33
N ASP A 215 -15.34 -15.30 4.33
CA ASP A 215 -14.52 -14.47 5.21
C ASP A 215 -13.90 -13.28 4.47
N ILE A 216 -14.26 -13.07 3.20
CA ILE A 216 -13.81 -11.95 2.37
C ILE A 216 -14.95 -10.96 2.13
N PHE A 217 -14.70 -9.68 2.42
CA PHE A 217 -15.66 -8.60 2.23
C PHE A 217 -15.14 -7.60 1.20
N VAL A 218 -15.99 -7.28 0.23
CA VAL A 218 -15.69 -6.25 -0.78
C VAL A 218 -16.20 -4.91 -0.26
N ILE A 219 -15.28 -3.97 -0.02
CA ILE A 219 -15.58 -2.68 0.62
C ILE A 219 -15.27 -1.45 -0.24
N GLY A 220 -14.80 -1.63 -1.48
CA GLY A 220 -14.29 -0.52 -2.28
C GLY A 220 -12.90 -0.06 -1.83
N ILE A 221 -12.42 1.05 -2.40
CA ILE A 221 -11.15 1.68 -2.00
C ILE A 221 -11.52 2.81 -1.03
N PRO A 222 -11.23 2.71 0.29
CA PRO A 222 -11.65 3.73 1.25
C PRO A 222 -11.18 5.14 0.89
N SER A 223 -9.96 5.27 0.35
CA SER A 223 -9.44 6.58 -0.06
C SER A 223 -10.19 7.22 -1.26
N TYR A 224 -11.05 6.47 -1.97
CA TYR A 224 -11.86 7.00 -3.06
C TYR A 224 -13.14 7.68 -2.57
N ASP A 225 -13.53 7.48 -1.30
CA ASP A 225 -14.63 8.23 -0.69
C ASP A 225 -14.35 9.74 -0.76
N TRP A 226 -13.07 10.13 -0.71
CA TRP A 226 -12.64 11.50 -0.95
C TRP A 226 -13.10 12.03 -2.31
N HIS A 227 -13.02 11.24 -3.39
CA HIS A 227 -13.44 11.68 -4.72
C HIS A 227 -14.96 11.89 -4.84
N VAL A 228 -15.75 11.25 -3.97
CA VAL A 228 -17.20 11.42 -3.91
C VAL A 228 -17.57 12.63 -3.06
N ASN A 229 -16.90 12.82 -1.93
CA ASN A 229 -17.25 13.85 -0.95
C ASN A 229 -16.52 15.18 -1.15
N TYR A 230 -15.41 15.18 -1.90
CA TYR A 230 -14.63 16.39 -2.16
C TYR A 230 -15.42 17.37 -3.04
N LYS A 231 -15.54 18.60 -2.55
CA LYS A 231 -16.09 19.72 -3.31
C LYS A 231 -14.94 20.45 -4.01
N PRO A 232 -14.76 20.29 -5.33
CA PRO A 232 -13.72 21.02 -6.05
C PRO A 232 -14.02 22.51 -6.07
N LEU A 233 -12.97 23.32 -6.23
CA LEU A 233 -13.11 24.73 -6.57
C LEU A 233 -13.86 24.88 -7.90
N SER A 234 -14.52 26.03 -8.10
CA SER A 234 -14.98 26.40 -9.44
C SER A 234 -13.79 26.48 -10.40
N ARG A 235 -14.07 26.35 -11.70
CA ARG A 235 -13.05 26.49 -12.74
C ARG A 235 -12.35 27.85 -12.62
N GLU A 236 -13.11 28.90 -12.41
CA GLU A 236 -12.65 30.29 -12.29
C GLU A 236 -11.71 30.47 -11.11
N GLU A 237 -12.11 30.01 -9.93
CA GLU A 237 -11.28 30.09 -8.73
C GLU A 237 -9.98 29.29 -8.89
N PHE A 238 -10.07 28.06 -9.44
CA PHE A 238 -8.89 27.24 -9.68
C PHE A 238 -7.92 27.92 -10.65
N PHE A 239 -8.44 28.46 -11.76
CA PHE A 239 -7.63 29.09 -12.78
C PHE A 239 -6.96 30.37 -12.26
N ILE A 240 -7.69 31.22 -11.55
CA ILE A 240 -7.14 32.42 -10.91
C ILE A 240 -6.04 32.04 -9.91
N LYS A 241 -6.31 31.06 -9.04
CA LYS A 241 -5.35 30.61 -8.02
C LYS A 241 -4.07 30.06 -8.63
N LYS A 242 -4.17 29.37 -9.76
CA LYS A 242 -3.03 28.79 -10.50
C LYS A 242 -2.47 29.72 -11.58
N ARG A 243 -2.95 30.96 -11.68
CA ARG A 243 -2.55 31.96 -12.69
C ARG A 243 -2.68 31.42 -14.14
N LEU A 244 -3.76 30.69 -14.38
CA LEU A 244 -4.14 30.11 -15.67
C LEU A 244 -5.14 31.03 -16.39
N ASP A 245 -5.11 31.00 -17.71
CA ASP A 245 -6.01 31.78 -18.57
C ASP A 245 -7.37 31.09 -18.73
N LEU A 246 -8.46 31.75 -18.31
CA LEU A 246 -9.81 31.21 -18.38
C LEU A 246 -10.29 30.90 -19.80
N ALA A 247 -9.79 31.64 -20.80
CA ALA A 247 -10.18 31.47 -22.20
C ALA A 247 -9.55 30.22 -22.84
N LYS A 248 -8.53 29.63 -22.21
CA LYS A 248 -7.78 28.47 -22.73
C LYS A 248 -8.22 27.17 -22.09
N ARG A 249 -8.17 26.10 -22.88
CA ARG A 249 -8.30 24.71 -22.39
C ARG A 249 -7.06 24.34 -21.58
N LEU A 250 -7.23 23.57 -20.51
CA LEU A 250 -6.12 23.14 -19.66
C LEU A 250 -5.70 21.71 -20.03
N VAL A 251 -4.43 21.54 -20.37
CA VAL A 251 -3.77 20.24 -20.43
C VAL A 251 -3.02 20.06 -19.12
N VAL A 252 -3.28 18.96 -18.41
CA VAL A 252 -2.55 18.59 -17.21
C VAL A 252 -1.63 17.44 -17.54
N TYR A 253 -0.34 17.62 -17.30
CA TYR A 253 0.64 16.53 -17.36
C TYR A 253 1.11 16.20 -15.95
N ALA A 254 1.06 14.93 -15.56
CA ALA A 254 1.53 14.44 -14.27
C ALA A 254 2.74 13.53 -14.51
N PRO A 255 3.98 14.05 -14.34
CA PRO A 255 5.21 13.30 -14.59
C PRO A 255 5.31 11.99 -13.81
N MET A 256 6.00 11.02 -14.40
CA MET A 256 6.30 9.74 -13.77
C MET A 256 7.38 9.84 -12.68
N GLY A 257 8.13 10.94 -12.64
CA GLY A 257 9.18 11.21 -11.66
C GLY A 257 10.49 10.51 -12.00
N LYS A 258 11.60 11.04 -11.47
CA LYS A 258 12.98 10.62 -11.74
C LYS A 258 13.24 9.15 -11.44
N THR A 259 12.45 8.55 -10.54
CA THR A 259 12.57 7.12 -10.21
C THR A 259 12.13 6.22 -11.37
N PHE A 260 11.15 6.65 -12.17
CA PHE A 260 10.53 5.82 -13.20
C PHE A 260 10.76 6.29 -14.62
N SER A 261 11.11 7.56 -14.81
CA SER A 261 11.33 8.14 -16.13
C SER A 261 12.38 9.23 -16.12
N ASN A 262 13.19 9.25 -17.18
CA ASN A 262 14.09 10.36 -17.51
C ASN A 262 13.53 11.22 -18.65
N SER A 263 12.39 10.86 -19.23
CA SER A 263 11.80 11.53 -20.40
C SER A 263 10.69 12.52 -20.04
N ASP A 264 10.43 12.75 -18.75
CA ASP A 264 9.35 13.65 -18.32
C ASP A 264 9.54 15.08 -18.85
N TRP A 265 10.79 15.56 -18.86
CA TRP A 265 11.13 16.87 -19.41
C TRP A 265 10.92 16.94 -20.92
N ASP A 266 11.29 15.89 -21.65
CA ASP A 266 11.07 15.78 -23.09
C ASP A 266 9.58 15.81 -23.43
N ILE A 267 8.75 15.15 -22.62
CA ILE A 267 7.28 15.15 -22.79
C ILE A 267 6.71 16.55 -22.50
N ILE A 268 7.21 17.24 -21.47
CA ILE A 268 6.81 18.63 -21.19
C ILE A 268 7.12 19.54 -22.39
N ASP A 269 8.32 19.42 -22.96
CA ASP A 269 8.74 20.20 -24.13
C ASP A 269 7.88 19.87 -25.35
N LEU A 270 7.63 18.59 -25.60
CA LEU A 270 6.75 18.14 -26.67
C LEU A 270 5.35 18.77 -26.56
N LEU A 271 4.76 18.76 -25.36
CA LEU A 271 3.45 19.35 -25.10
C LEU A 271 3.47 20.87 -25.29
N GLN A 272 4.52 21.55 -24.82
CA GLN A 272 4.67 23.00 -25.04
C GLN A 272 4.80 23.35 -26.53
N VAL A 273 5.58 22.58 -27.30
CA VAL A 273 5.72 22.76 -28.75
C VAL A 273 4.39 22.50 -29.45
N ALA A 274 3.66 21.45 -29.09
CA ALA A 274 2.35 21.13 -29.67
C ALA A 274 1.31 22.23 -29.41
N ILE A 275 1.34 22.85 -28.24
CA ILE A 275 0.47 24.00 -27.91
C ILE A 275 0.90 25.25 -28.68
N LYS A 276 2.19 25.60 -28.69
CA LYS A 276 2.71 26.78 -29.40
C LYS A 276 2.49 26.72 -30.91
N SER A 277 2.62 25.53 -31.50
CA SER A 277 2.37 25.28 -32.93
C SER A 277 0.89 25.11 -33.27
N SER A 278 -0.02 25.32 -32.32
CA SER A 278 -1.47 25.20 -32.48
C SER A 278 -1.97 23.80 -32.90
N GLN A 279 -1.16 22.74 -32.72
CA GLN A 279 -1.62 21.36 -32.86
C GLN A 279 -2.63 20.98 -31.77
N ILE A 280 -2.48 21.59 -30.58
CA ILE A 280 -3.50 21.59 -29.52
C ILE A 280 -4.01 23.04 -29.40
N PRO A 281 -5.01 23.45 -30.20
CA PRO A 281 -5.37 24.85 -30.33
C PRO A 281 -6.04 25.37 -29.05
N ASN A 282 -5.84 26.65 -28.75
CA ASN A 282 -6.43 27.33 -27.59
C ASN A 282 -6.26 26.55 -26.27
N ALA A 283 -5.03 26.11 -25.99
CA ALA A 283 -4.70 25.35 -24.78
C ALA A 283 -3.53 25.96 -24.01
N GLN A 284 -3.38 25.55 -22.76
CA GLN A 284 -2.25 25.85 -21.89
C GLN A 284 -1.88 24.61 -21.09
N LEU A 285 -0.62 24.52 -20.67
CA LEU A 285 -0.09 23.36 -19.94
C LEU A 285 0.11 23.70 -18.46
N MET A 286 -0.34 22.78 -17.60
CA MET A 286 0.03 22.73 -16.19
C MET A 286 0.69 21.38 -15.88
N VAL A 287 1.85 21.40 -15.25
CA VAL A 287 2.58 20.20 -14.85
C VAL A 287 2.37 19.94 -13.35
N ARG A 288 2.05 18.71 -12.96
CA ARG A 288 1.86 18.33 -11.55
C ARG A 288 2.92 17.32 -11.14
N PHE A 289 4.02 17.80 -10.57
CA PHE A 289 5.14 16.96 -10.20
C PHE A 289 4.78 16.00 -9.06
N GLN A 290 5.54 14.92 -8.93
CA GLN A 290 5.29 13.95 -7.88
C GLN A 290 5.61 14.56 -6.51
N PRO A 291 4.75 14.37 -5.50
CA PRO A 291 4.95 14.95 -4.17
C PRO A 291 6.18 14.38 -3.44
N ASN A 292 6.70 13.24 -3.89
CA ASN A 292 7.86 12.58 -3.29
C ASN A 292 9.15 12.76 -4.10
N ASP A 293 9.14 13.61 -5.13
CA ASP A 293 10.31 13.85 -5.97
C ASP A 293 10.74 15.31 -5.92
N PHE A 294 12.05 15.55 -5.92
CA PHE A 294 12.58 16.90 -5.96
C PHE A 294 12.61 17.39 -7.40
N VAL A 295 11.85 18.45 -7.67
CA VAL A 295 11.83 19.10 -8.99
C VAL A 295 13.21 19.73 -9.25
N ASP A 296 13.74 19.49 -10.45
CA ASP A 296 15.03 20.04 -10.86
C ASP A 296 14.89 21.54 -11.20
N GLU A 297 15.50 22.39 -10.37
CA GLU A 297 15.46 23.85 -10.56
C GLU A 297 16.16 24.31 -11.85
N LEU A 298 17.18 23.59 -12.32
CA LEU A 298 17.88 23.93 -13.56
C LEU A 298 16.96 23.69 -14.76
N GLU A 299 16.18 22.60 -14.72
CA GLU A 299 15.19 22.29 -15.75
C GLU A 299 14.01 23.27 -15.75
N LEU A 300 13.59 23.75 -14.56
CA LEU A 300 12.59 24.81 -14.48
C LEU A 300 13.09 26.14 -15.07
N LYS A 301 14.36 26.51 -14.83
CA LYS A 301 14.96 27.73 -15.39
C LYS A 301 15.01 27.73 -16.92
N LYS A 302 15.16 26.55 -17.54
CA LYS A 302 15.10 26.40 -19.01
C LYS A 302 13.70 26.66 -19.59
N ARG A 303 12.64 26.65 -18.76
CA ARG A 303 11.24 26.73 -19.18
C ARG A 303 10.51 27.88 -18.47
N PRO A 304 10.93 29.15 -18.71
CA PRO A 304 10.30 30.30 -18.08
C PRO A 304 8.81 30.34 -18.44
N GLY A 305 7.95 30.46 -17.42
CA GLY A 305 6.50 30.50 -17.57
C GLY A 305 5.79 29.14 -17.57
N LEU A 306 6.50 28.04 -17.31
CA LEU A 306 5.85 26.75 -17.01
C LEU A 306 4.99 26.90 -15.75
N VAL A 307 3.69 26.63 -15.87
CA VAL A 307 2.80 26.56 -14.70
C VAL A 307 2.91 25.17 -14.11
N TYR A 308 3.22 25.06 -12.82
CA TYR A 308 3.33 23.77 -12.16
C TYR A 308 2.81 23.77 -10.71
N ASP A 309 2.55 22.57 -10.20
CA ASP A 309 2.16 22.22 -8.83
C ASP A 309 2.97 21.03 -8.34
#